data_AF-A0A6I7Q5C6-F1
#
_entry.id   AF-A0A6I7Q5C6-F1
#
_cell.length_a   1.000
_cell.length_b   1.000
_cell.length_c   1.000
_cell.angle_alpha   90.00
_cell.angle_beta   90.00
_cell.angle_gamma   90.00
#
_symmetry.space_group_name_H-M   'P 1'
#
loop_
_entity.id
_entity.type
_entity.pdbx_description
1 polymer ?
#
loop_
_entity_poly.entity_id
_entity_poly.type
_entity_poly.pdbx_seq_one_letter_code
_entity_poly.pdbx_strand_id
1 'polypeptide(L)'
;MAADRSHRFHPRQFAVGHAPTAPRERPPTAARPDPAGSADVFGRSRQTIATSAEVSVKGIRLEAAVDLIPEGASLMIGGFMAVGTPERLMDELVRQHRGGLTVIANDTARPGVGIGKLIDARLVRRLIVSHIGTNPETQRQMLADELEVELVPQGTLAERVRAGGFGLGGVLTATGIGTSVEHGKQSLEIDGRRFLVELPLRADFALIRGKRCDHKGNLDYSLTARNFNPLMALAADTVIAEAASIVPVGVIPPDEVSTPGVVVDYVVQRN
;
A
#
# COMPACT_ATOMS: atom_id res chain seq x y z
N MET A 1 40.41 53.22 -30.11
CA MET A 1 40.42 54.11 -28.93
C MET A 1 39.18 53.77 -28.12
N ALA A 2 39.31 52.87 -27.14
CA ALA A 2 39.37 53.17 -25.69
C ALA A 2 37.96 53.47 -25.11
N ALA A 3 37.45 52.88 -24.03
CA ALA A 3 37.92 51.89 -23.05
C ALA A 3 36.67 51.23 -22.39
N ASP A 4 36.61 49.91 -22.27
CA ASP A 4 36.77 49.13 -21.01
C ASP A 4 36.15 49.75 -19.74
N ARG A 5 35.06 49.13 -19.25
CA ARG A 5 34.80 48.94 -17.81
C ARG A 5 34.12 47.60 -17.56
N SER A 6 34.96 46.58 -17.45
CA SER A 6 34.64 45.28 -16.85
C SER A 6 34.28 45.42 -15.35
N HIS A 7 33.04 45.08 -14.99
CA HIS A 7 32.62 44.94 -13.60
C HIS A 7 33.16 43.63 -13.00
N ARG A 8 34.28 43.73 -12.27
CA ARG A 8 34.77 42.66 -11.40
C ARG A 8 33.87 42.58 -10.15
N PHE A 9 33.09 41.51 -10.05
CA PHE A 9 32.45 41.09 -8.81
C PHE A 9 33.50 40.44 -7.90
N HIS A 10 33.75 41.05 -6.74
CA HIS A 10 34.52 40.44 -5.66
C HIS A 10 33.62 39.47 -4.86
N PRO A 11 34.01 38.20 -4.66
CA PRO A 11 33.31 37.33 -3.72
C PRO A 11 33.62 37.77 -2.28
N ARG A 12 32.57 38.12 -1.53
CA ARG A 12 32.68 38.32 -0.07
C ARG A 12 32.94 36.97 0.58
N GLN A 13 34.11 36.83 1.19
CA GLN A 13 34.45 35.76 2.11
C GLN A 13 33.45 35.75 3.27
N PHE A 14 32.67 34.68 3.42
CA PHE A 14 32.00 34.37 4.67
C PHE A 14 33.03 33.74 5.62
N ALA A 15 33.55 34.56 6.54
CA ALA A 15 34.32 34.06 7.66
C ALA A 15 33.39 33.30 8.62
N VAL A 16 33.70 32.03 8.83
CA VAL A 16 33.07 31.15 9.81
C VAL A 16 33.45 31.63 11.21
N GLY A 17 32.53 32.30 11.90
CA GLY A 17 32.68 32.60 13.31
C GLY A 17 32.39 31.36 14.15
N HIS A 18 33.43 30.71 14.66
CA HIS A 18 33.31 29.73 15.73
C HIS A 18 32.93 30.46 17.03
N ALA A 19 31.72 30.24 17.52
CA ALA A 19 31.36 30.60 18.89
C ALA A 19 32.04 29.61 19.86
N PRO A 20 32.61 30.06 20.99
CA PRO A 20 33.19 29.16 21.98
C PRO A 20 32.09 28.32 22.63
N THR A 21 32.23 27.00 22.57
CA THR A 21 31.37 26.04 23.25
C THR A 21 31.66 26.07 24.76
N ALA A 22 30.62 26.33 25.55
CA ALA A 22 30.69 26.18 27.01
C ALA A 22 30.95 24.71 27.40
N PRO A 23 31.71 24.44 28.47
CA PRO A 23 31.99 23.07 28.90
C PRO A 23 30.68 22.40 29.36
N ARG A 24 30.34 21.27 28.73
CA ARG A 24 29.26 20.39 29.19
C ARG A 24 29.74 19.61 30.42
N GLU A 25 29.07 19.81 31.56
CA GLU A 25 29.26 18.98 32.74
C GLU A 25 28.87 17.53 32.46
N ARG A 26 29.69 16.58 32.93
CA ARG A 26 29.39 15.15 32.86
C ARG A 26 28.36 14.79 33.92
N PRO A 27 27.30 14.02 33.61
CA PRO A 27 26.45 13.46 34.65
C PRO A 27 27.24 12.45 35.50
N PRO A 28 26.91 12.30 36.79
CA PRO A 28 27.64 11.42 37.69
C PRO A 28 27.51 9.95 37.27
N THR A 29 28.63 9.24 37.30
CA THR A 29 28.72 7.80 37.10
C THR A 29 27.99 7.07 38.23
N ALA A 30 26.94 6.31 37.88
CA ALA A 30 26.31 5.40 38.83
C ALA A 30 27.29 4.29 39.23
N ALA A 31 27.47 4.09 40.53
CA ALA A 31 28.31 3.04 41.08
C ALA A 31 27.77 1.65 40.73
N ARG A 32 28.67 0.72 40.36
CA ARG A 32 28.36 -0.71 40.23
C ARG A 32 28.22 -1.32 41.63
N PRO A 33 27.18 -2.13 41.90
CA PRO A 33 27.16 -2.94 43.11
C PRO A 33 28.07 -4.17 42.93
N ASP A 34 28.82 -4.47 43.99
CA ASP A 34 29.68 -5.66 44.12
C ASP A 34 28.85 -6.96 44.19
N PRO A 35 29.40 -8.11 43.75
CA PRO A 35 28.70 -9.38 43.71
C PRO A 35 29.00 -10.24 44.93
N ALA A 36 28.09 -10.35 45.90
CA ALA A 36 28.08 -11.46 46.86
C ALA A 36 26.74 -11.53 47.61
N GLY A 37 26.09 -12.70 47.61
CA GLY A 37 24.99 -12.98 48.53
C GLY A 37 23.88 -13.88 47.97
N SER A 38 24.21 -15.13 47.67
CA SER A 38 23.23 -16.21 47.51
C SER A 38 22.54 -16.52 48.84
N ALA A 39 21.21 -16.48 48.90
CA ALA A 39 20.43 -17.36 49.77
C ALA A 39 19.00 -17.52 49.22
N ASP A 40 18.63 -18.79 49.15
CA ASP A 40 17.43 -19.39 48.60
C ASP A 40 16.20 -19.12 49.48
N VAL A 41 15.08 -18.70 48.88
CA VAL A 41 13.74 -18.76 49.50
C VAL A 41 12.76 -19.27 48.45
N PHE A 42 12.79 -20.58 48.24
CA PHE A 42 11.70 -21.33 47.61
C PHE A 42 10.36 -21.01 48.28
N GLY A 43 9.37 -20.66 47.45
CA GLY A 43 7.97 -20.79 47.84
C GLY A 43 7.03 -19.80 47.17
N ARG A 44 6.69 -20.02 45.89
CA ARG A 44 5.37 -19.63 45.32
C ARG A 44 5.13 -20.33 43.98
N SER A 45 4.18 -21.26 44.04
CA SER A 45 3.24 -21.70 43.00
C SER A 45 3.68 -21.63 41.54
N ARG A 46 3.86 -22.81 40.92
CA ARG A 46 3.74 -23.01 39.47
C ARG A 46 2.33 -22.58 39.04
N GLN A 47 2.18 -21.32 38.64
CA GLN A 47 1.07 -20.93 37.77
C GLN A 47 1.39 -21.48 36.39
N THR A 48 0.68 -22.53 36.01
CA THR A 48 0.55 -22.98 34.64
C THR A 48 0.15 -21.77 33.79
N ILE A 49 1.08 -21.24 32.99
CA ILE A 49 0.74 -20.27 31.95
C ILE A 49 -0.12 -21.07 30.97
N ALA A 50 -1.43 -20.90 31.08
CA ALA A 50 -2.36 -21.38 30.09
C ALA A 50 -2.03 -20.67 28.78
N THR A 51 -1.39 -21.37 27.86
CA THR A 51 -1.31 -20.99 26.45
C THR A 51 -2.72 -21.04 25.87
N SER A 52 -3.48 -19.98 26.10
CA SER A 52 -4.64 -19.62 25.29
C SER A 52 -4.17 -18.53 24.34
N ALA A 53 -3.32 -18.92 23.38
CA ALA A 53 -3.32 -18.21 22.12
C ALA A 53 -4.67 -18.54 21.47
N GLU A 54 -5.70 -17.74 21.77
CA GLU A 54 -6.90 -17.70 20.94
C GLU A 54 -6.40 -17.52 19.51
N VAL A 55 -6.55 -18.58 18.72
CA VAL A 55 -6.39 -18.49 17.28
C VAL A 55 -7.55 -17.61 16.84
N SER A 56 -7.31 -16.30 16.79
CA SER A 56 -8.21 -15.34 16.16
C SER A 56 -8.30 -15.71 14.69
N VAL A 57 -9.21 -16.63 14.36
CA VAL A 57 -9.43 -17.08 13.00
C VAL A 57 -10.02 -15.89 12.25
N LYS A 58 -9.22 -15.28 11.38
CA LYS A 58 -9.64 -14.17 10.50
C LYS A 58 -10.59 -14.60 9.37
N GLY A 59 -11.14 -15.81 9.46
CA GLY A 59 -11.91 -16.44 8.40
C GLY A 59 -13.29 -15.80 8.22
N ILE A 60 -13.67 -15.54 6.97
CA ILE A 60 -14.99 -15.03 6.59
C ILE A 60 -15.54 -15.80 5.38
N ARG A 61 -16.86 -15.95 5.31
CA ARG A 61 -17.52 -16.47 4.10
C ARG A 61 -17.48 -15.44 2.99
N LEU A 62 -17.44 -15.88 1.74
CA LEU A 62 -17.31 -15.02 0.56
C LEU A 62 -18.42 -13.95 0.50
N GLU A 63 -19.67 -14.37 0.72
CA GLU A 63 -20.83 -13.48 0.63
C GLU A 63 -20.79 -12.43 1.74
N ALA A 64 -20.46 -12.85 2.95
CA ALA A 64 -20.35 -11.97 4.12
C ALA A 64 -19.19 -10.98 3.98
N ALA A 65 -18.10 -11.35 3.29
CA ALA A 65 -17.00 -10.44 3.00
C ALA A 65 -17.43 -9.31 2.06
N VAL A 66 -18.23 -9.63 1.04
CA VAL A 66 -18.77 -8.62 0.12
C VAL A 66 -19.89 -7.78 0.75
N ASP A 67 -20.64 -8.33 1.69
CA ASP A 67 -21.65 -7.57 2.46
C ASP A 67 -21.04 -6.42 3.28
N LEU A 68 -19.76 -6.49 3.62
CA LEU A 68 -19.04 -5.41 4.31
C LEU A 68 -18.83 -4.18 3.41
N ILE A 69 -18.88 -4.34 2.09
CA ILE A 69 -18.55 -3.30 1.13
C ILE A 69 -19.82 -2.48 0.82
N PRO A 70 -19.92 -1.23 1.32
CA PRO A 70 -21.08 -0.39 1.05
C PRO A 70 -21.10 0.08 -0.41
N GLU A 71 -22.28 0.50 -0.87
CA GLU A 71 -22.41 1.19 -2.14
C GLU A 71 -21.55 2.46 -2.15
N GLY A 72 -20.88 2.74 -3.27
CA GLY A 72 -20.05 3.93 -3.38
C GLY A 72 -18.64 3.80 -2.79
N ALA A 73 -18.27 2.65 -2.23
CA ALA A 73 -16.97 2.43 -1.60
C ALA A 73 -15.79 2.58 -2.58
N SER A 74 -14.64 2.93 -2.04
CA SER A 74 -13.36 2.89 -2.73
C SER A 74 -12.65 1.57 -2.47
N LEU A 75 -12.24 0.90 -3.56
CA LEU A 75 -11.60 -0.41 -3.53
C LEU A 75 -10.22 -0.35 -4.18
N MET A 76 -9.20 -0.80 -3.46
CA MET A 76 -7.96 -1.25 -4.07
C MET A 76 -8.08 -2.72 -4.45
N ILE A 77 -7.84 -3.06 -5.71
CA ILE A 77 -7.94 -4.45 -6.18
C ILE A 77 -6.60 -4.89 -6.76
N GLY A 78 -6.03 -5.93 -6.15
CA GLY A 78 -4.77 -6.50 -6.60
C GLY A 78 -4.86 -7.16 -7.97
N GLY A 79 -3.71 -7.27 -8.63
CA GLY A 79 -3.56 -7.92 -9.91
C GLY A 79 -2.77 -7.15 -10.95
N PHE A 80 -2.38 -7.86 -12.00
CA PHE A 80 -1.79 -7.32 -13.22
C PHE A 80 -2.33 -8.12 -14.39
N MET A 81 -3.15 -7.52 -15.25
CA MET A 81 -3.87 -8.23 -16.33
C MET A 81 -4.67 -9.44 -15.80
N ALA A 82 -5.33 -9.25 -14.65
CA ALA A 82 -6.02 -10.27 -13.83
C ALA A 82 -5.14 -11.32 -13.13
N VAL A 83 -3.84 -11.40 -13.43
CA VAL A 83 -2.92 -12.29 -12.72
C VAL A 83 -2.73 -11.77 -11.29
N GLY A 84 -3.15 -12.56 -10.30
CA GLY A 84 -3.16 -12.13 -8.91
C GLY A 84 -4.37 -11.29 -8.52
N THR A 85 -5.45 -11.29 -9.32
CA THR A 85 -6.75 -10.72 -8.92
C THR A 85 -7.57 -11.75 -8.13
N PRO A 86 -8.26 -11.35 -7.05
CA PRO A 86 -9.17 -12.23 -6.31
C PRO A 86 -10.50 -12.41 -7.06
N GLU A 87 -10.51 -13.36 -8.00
CA GLU A 87 -11.61 -13.58 -8.95
C GLU A 87 -12.95 -13.89 -8.27
N ARG A 88 -12.96 -14.64 -7.15
CA ARG A 88 -14.22 -14.99 -6.47
C ARG A 88 -14.87 -13.76 -5.84
N LEU A 89 -14.05 -12.85 -5.31
CA LEU A 89 -14.55 -11.56 -4.81
C LEU A 89 -15.10 -10.70 -5.96
N MET A 90 -14.50 -10.73 -7.15
CA MET A 90 -15.05 -10.02 -8.31
C MET A 90 -16.40 -10.59 -8.72
N ASP A 91 -16.50 -11.91 -8.84
CA ASP A 91 -17.76 -12.60 -9.17
C ASP A 91 -18.85 -12.30 -8.16
N GLU A 92 -18.50 -12.27 -6.87
CA GLU A 92 -19.45 -12.01 -5.79
C GLU A 92 -19.92 -10.55 -5.75
N LEU A 93 -19.02 -9.58 -5.99
CA LEU A 93 -19.39 -8.17 -6.16
C LEU A 93 -20.41 -8.00 -7.29
N VAL A 94 -20.19 -8.67 -8.43
CA VAL A 94 -21.14 -8.67 -9.56
C VAL A 94 -22.46 -9.32 -9.16
N ARG A 95 -22.41 -10.50 -8.54
CA ARG A 95 -23.62 -11.24 -8.13
C ARG A 95 -24.49 -10.41 -7.20
N GLN A 96 -23.88 -9.74 -6.22
CA GLN A 96 -24.59 -8.87 -5.27
C GLN A 96 -24.89 -7.47 -5.80
N HIS A 97 -24.45 -7.12 -7.02
CA HIS A 97 -24.63 -5.80 -7.63
C HIS A 97 -24.12 -4.64 -6.74
N ARG A 98 -22.95 -4.83 -6.11
CA ARG A 98 -22.31 -3.76 -5.32
C ARG A 98 -21.73 -2.71 -6.28
N GLY A 99 -22.43 -1.58 -6.42
CA GLY A 99 -22.17 -0.57 -7.44
C GLY A 99 -21.67 0.77 -6.90
N GLY A 100 -21.53 1.73 -7.82
CA GLY A 100 -21.04 3.08 -7.53
C GLY A 100 -19.58 3.14 -7.12
N LEU A 101 -18.79 2.10 -7.40
CA LEU A 101 -17.47 1.90 -6.82
C LEU A 101 -16.43 2.85 -7.42
N THR A 102 -15.50 3.31 -6.58
CA THR A 102 -14.23 3.89 -7.03
C THR A 102 -13.17 2.80 -6.97
N VAL A 103 -12.58 2.40 -8.10
CA VAL A 103 -11.61 1.30 -8.15
C VAL A 103 -10.21 1.82 -8.45
N ILE A 104 -9.26 1.42 -7.61
CA ILE A 104 -7.82 1.66 -7.76
C ILE A 104 -7.17 0.32 -8.09
N ALA A 105 -6.61 0.21 -9.28
CA ALA A 105 -5.99 -1.04 -9.76
C ALA A 105 -4.84 -0.73 -10.72
N ASN A 106 -3.99 -1.71 -11.01
CA ASN A 106 -2.97 -1.52 -12.03
C ASN A 106 -3.59 -1.22 -13.41
N ASP A 107 -4.61 -1.99 -13.78
CA ASP A 107 -5.22 -2.00 -15.11
C ASP A 107 -6.65 -2.53 -15.06
N THR A 108 -7.38 -2.37 -16.16
CA THR A 108 -8.78 -2.85 -16.30
C THR A 108 -8.92 -4.25 -16.91
N ALA A 109 -7.84 -5.03 -16.93
CA ALA A 109 -7.78 -6.36 -17.50
C ALA A 109 -8.42 -6.44 -18.90
N ARG A 110 -9.40 -7.33 -19.07
CA ARG A 110 -10.15 -7.60 -20.31
C ARG A 110 -11.63 -7.80 -19.95
N PRO A 111 -12.58 -7.62 -20.89
CA PRO A 111 -13.98 -7.95 -20.65
C PRO A 111 -14.14 -9.37 -20.09
N GLY A 112 -14.98 -9.52 -19.07
CA GLY A 112 -15.28 -10.77 -18.38
C GLY A 112 -14.17 -11.32 -17.47
N VAL A 113 -13.04 -10.62 -17.30
CA VAL A 113 -11.88 -11.12 -16.53
C VAL A 113 -11.42 -10.10 -15.49
N GLY A 114 -11.16 -10.55 -14.26
CA GLY A 114 -10.73 -9.69 -13.17
C GLY A 114 -11.68 -8.51 -12.94
N ILE A 115 -11.13 -7.29 -12.81
CA ILE A 115 -11.95 -6.10 -12.63
C ILE A 115 -12.77 -5.73 -13.87
N GLY A 116 -12.46 -6.30 -15.04
CA GLY A 116 -13.25 -6.14 -16.26
C GLY A 116 -14.71 -6.57 -16.06
N LYS A 117 -14.96 -7.57 -15.21
CA LYS A 117 -16.31 -8.02 -14.83
C LYS A 117 -17.14 -6.90 -14.19
N LEU A 118 -16.52 -6.06 -13.36
CA LEU A 118 -17.19 -4.95 -12.69
C LEU A 118 -17.54 -3.82 -13.68
N ILE A 119 -16.67 -3.61 -14.67
CA ILE A 119 -16.87 -2.62 -15.73
C ILE A 119 -17.99 -3.06 -16.66
N ASP A 120 -18.00 -4.33 -17.09
CA ASP A 120 -19.08 -4.90 -17.92
C ASP A 120 -20.44 -4.79 -17.22
N ALA A 121 -20.47 -4.99 -15.90
CA ALA A 121 -21.66 -4.87 -15.07
C ALA A 121 -22.04 -3.43 -14.69
N ARG A 122 -21.27 -2.41 -15.14
CA ARG A 122 -21.48 -0.99 -14.82
C ARG A 122 -21.53 -0.69 -13.32
N LEU A 123 -20.71 -1.39 -12.55
CA LEU A 123 -20.64 -1.24 -11.09
C LEU A 123 -19.60 -0.21 -10.64
N VAL A 124 -18.76 0.27 -11.55
CA VAL A 124 -17.68 1.21 -11.28
C VAL A 124 -18.09 2.60 -11.78
N ARG A 125 -17.98 3.62 -10.93
CA ARG A 125 -18.19 5.03 -11.32
C ARG A 125 -16.89 5.75 -11.65
N ARG A 126 -15.77 5.34 -11.02
CA ARG A 126 -14.46 5.96 -11.16
C ARG A 126 -13.34 4.93 -11.12
N LEU A 127 -12.35 5.08 -11.99
CA LEU A 127 -11.12 4.31 -12.03
C LEU A 127 -9.90 5.20 -11.80
N ILE A 128 -8.94 4.67 -11.04
CA ILE A 128 -7.57 5.20 -10.97
C ILE A 128 -6.65 4.04 -11.36
N VAL A 129 -6.14 4.06 -12.59
CA VAL A 129 -5.42 2.94 -13.20
C VAL A 129 -4.25 3.40 -14.05
N SER A 130 -3.33 2.50 -14.37
CA SER A 130 -2.19 2.81 -15.25
C SER A 130 -2.41 2.46 -16.71
N HIS A 131 -3.33 1.54 -16.99
CA HIS A 131 -3.55 1.02 -18.34
C HIS A 131 -4.98 0.53 -18.56
N ILE A 132 -5.57 0.91 -19.69
CA ILE A 132 -6.93 0.50 -20.11
C ILE A 132 -6.98 -0.14 -21.52
N GLY A 133 -5.84 -0.21 -22.21
CA GLY A 133 -5.78 -0.54 -23.64
C GLY A 133 -6.34 -1.91 -24.02
N THR A 134 -6.36 -2.85 -23.09
CA THR A 134 -6.86 -4.22 -23.29
C THR A 134 -8.35 -4.40 -23.00
N ASN A 135 -9.03 -3.35 -22.51
CA ASN A 135 -10.45 -3.39 -22.23
C ASN A 135 -11.20 -2.32 -23.06
N PRO A 136 -11.80 -2.72 -24.21
CA PRO A 136 -12.54 -1.77 -25.05
C PRO A 136 -13.80 -1.23 -24.38
N GLU A 137 -14.40 -1.94 -23.43
CA GLU A 137 -15.58 -1.45 -22.71
C GLU A 137 -15.21 -0.30 -21.77
N THR A 138 -14.05 -0.37 -21.10
CA THR A 138 -13.52 0.78 -20.35
C THR A 138 -13.39 2.01 -21.24
N GLN A 139 -12.79 1.85 -22.42
CA GLN A 139 -12.58 2.96 -23.36
C GLN A 139 -13.93 3.53 -23.83
N ARG A 140 -14.90 2.66 -24.14
CA ARG A 140 -16.25 3.08 -24.54
C ARG A 140 -16.95 3.87 -23.43
N GLN A 141 -16.97 3.36 -22.19
CA GLN A 141 -17.61 4.02 -21.06
C GLN A 141 -16.94 5.35 -20.72
N MET A 142 -15.60 5.41 -20.80
CA MET A 142 -14.84 6.65 -20.62
C MET A 142 -15.20 7.70 -21.67
N LEU A 143 -15.24 7.32 -22.95
CA LEU A 143 -15.58 8.25 -24.06
C LEU A 143 -17.06 8.69 -24.05
N ALA A 144 -17.92 7.90 -23.41
CA ALA A 144 -19.34 8.21 -23.25
C ALA A 144 -19.65 8.98 -21.94
N ASP A 145 -18.62 9.36 -21.17
CA ASP A 145 -18.75 9.97 -19.84
C ASP A 145 -19.57 9.14 -18.84
N GLU A 146 -19.67 7.83 -19.05
CA GLU A 146 -20.34 6.87 -18.15
C GLU A 146 -19.40 6.42 -17.01
N LEU A 147 -18.09 6.52 -17.20
CA LEU A 147 -17.05 6.07 -16.29
C LEU A 147 -15.91 7.08 -16.22
N GLU A 148 -15.67 7.66 -15.04
CA GLU A 148 -14.52 8.54 -14.84
C GLU A 148 -13.23 7.72 -14.81
N VAL A 149 -12.20 8.12 -15.58
CA VAL A 149 -10.91 7.42 -15.63
C VAL A 149 -9.76 8.39 -15.41
N GLU A 150 -9.00 8.16 -14.34
CA GLU A 150 -7.72 8.80 -14.07
C GLU A 150 -6.58 7.86 -14.49
N LEU A 151 -5.89 8.20 -15.58
CA LEU A 151 -4.70 7.47 -16.02
C LEU A 151 -3.45 7.99 -15.29
N VAL A 152 -2.82 7.12 -14.51
CA VAL A 152 -1.64 7.43 -13.69
C VAL A 152 -0.47 6.53 -14.13
N PRO A 153 0.73 7.07 -14.40
CA PRO A 153 1.89 6.23 -14.70
C PRO A 153 2.09 5.14 -13.64
N GLN A 154 2.31 3.89 -14.04
CA GLN A 154 2.27 2.74 -13.14
C GLN A 154 3.20 2.89 -11.91
N GLY A 155 4.42 3.39 -12.10
CA GLY A 155 5.36 3.65 -11.01
C GLY A 155 4.86 4.72 -10.05
N THR A 156 4.24 5.78 -10.58
CA THR A 156 3.59 6.83 -9.77
C THR A 156 2.40 6.27 -9.01
N LEU A 157 1.54 5.46 -9.65
CA LEU A 157 0.41 4.81 -9.00
C LEU A 157 0.89 3.95 -7.81
N ALA A 158 1.91 3.12 -8.03
CA ALA A 158 2.50 2.30 -6.98
C ALA A 158 3.04 3.16 -5.82
N GLU A 159 3.77 4.23 -6.11
CA GLU A 159 4.29 5.11 -5.06
C GLU A 159 3.20 5.90 -4.32
N ARG A 160 2.12 6.31 -5.00
CA ARG A 160 0.97 6.95 -4.34
C ARG A 160 0.28 6.00 -3.37
N VAL A 161 0.07 4.73 -3.75
CA VAL A 161 -0.47 3.70 -2.85
C VAL A 161 0.50 3.45 -1.69
N ARG A 162 1.81 3.33 -1.97
CA ARG A 162 2.84 3.14 -0.93
C ARG A 162 2.82 4.29 0.07
N ALA A 163 2.79 5.53 -0.40
CA ALA A 163 2.72 6.71 0.46
C ALA A 163 1.48 6.67 1.35
N GLY A 164 0.33 6.26 0.81
CA GLY A 164 -0.93 6.15 1.56
C GLY A 164 -0.87 5.10 2.65
N GLY A 165 -0.21 3.97 2.40
CA GLY A 165 -0.03 2.92 3.42
C GLY A 165 1.02 3.22 4.48
N PHE A 166 1.97 4.12 4.19
CA PHE A 166 3.05 4.50 5.11
C PHE A 166 2.80 5.84 5.80
N GLY A 167 1.65 6.48 5.58
CA GLY A 167 1.31 7.77 6.19
C GLY A 167 2.17 8.95 5.70
N LEU A 168 2.72 8.85 4.49
CA LEU A 168 3.49 9.95 3.87
C LEU A 168 2.52 10.95 3.24
N GLY A 169 2.87 12.24 3.24
CA GLY A 169 2.02 13.31 2.68
C GLY A 169 2.08 13.48 1.16
N GLY A 170 3.00 12.80 0.48
CA GLY A 170 3.16 12.85 -0.98
C GLY A 170 4.47 12.22 -1.43
N VAL A 171 4.62 12.08 -2.75
CA VAL A 171 5.84 11.55 -3.40
C VAL A 171 6.32 12.53 -4.46
N LEU A 172 7.64 12.74 -4.49
CA LEU A 172 8.29 13.50 -5.54
C LEU A 172 8.75 12.56 -6.64
N THR A 173 8.29 12.79 -7.87
CA THR A 173 8.66 11.95 -9.02
C THR A 173 8.94 12.78 -10.26
N ALA A 174 9.95 12.39 -11.04
CA ALA A 174 10.21 12.99 -12.35
C ALA A 174 9.26 12.44 -13.44
N THR A 175 8.55 11.35 -13.16
CA THR A 175 7.65 10.70 -14.11
C THR A 175 6.48 11.62 -14.45
N GLY A 176 6.32 11.95 -15.73
CA GLY A 176 5.23 12.80 -16.22
C GLY A 176 5.61 14.27 -16.45
N ILE A 177 6.82 14.71 -16.07
CA ILE A 177 7.32 16.04 -16.43
C ILE A 177 7.33 16.20 -17.95
N GLY A 178 6.79 17.31 -18.43
CA GLY A 178 6.68 17.66 -19.84
C GLY A 178 5.58 16.91 -20.60
N THR A 179 4.70 16.17 -19.91
CA THR A 179 3.60 15.42 -20.53
C THR A 179 2.23 15.90 -20.01
N SER A 180 1.15 15.35 -20.55
CA SER A 180 -0.21 15.63 -20.05
C SER A 180 -0.41 15.26 -18.58
N VAL A 181 0.41 14.35 -18.02
CA VAL A 181 0.34 13.93 -16.62
C VAL A 181 0.70 15.07 -15.65
N GLU A 182 1.55 16.01 -16.07
CA GLU A 182 1.96 17.18 -15.27
C GLU A 182 0.83 18.22 -15.12
N HIS A 183 -0.15 18.23 -16.02
CA HIS A 183 -1.18 19.26 -16.05
C HIS A 183 -1.99 19.30 -14.74
N GLY A 184 -2.06 20.48 -14.12
CA GLY A 184 -2.78 20.71 -12.87
C GLY A 184 -2.07 20.20 -11.61
N LYS A 185 -0.84 19.69 -11.70
CA LYS A 185 -0.08 19.20 -10.54
C LYS A 185 0.94 20.22 -10.05
N GLN A 186 1.21 20.18 -8.74
CA GLN A 186 2.31 20.94 -8.16
C GLN A 186 3.65 20.34 -8.59
N SER A 187 4.64 21.20 -8.84
CA SER A 187 6.03 20.77 -9.09
C SER A 187 7.01 21.47 -8.15
N LEU A 188 8.12 20.80 -7.84
CA LEU A 188 9.23 21.31 -7.04
C LEU A 188 10.54 21.13 -7.80
N GLU A 189 11.50 22.01 -7.55
CA GLU A 189 12.87 21.87 -8.03
C GLU A 189 13.79 21.51 -6.86
N ILE A 190 14.54 20.42 -7.02
CA ILE A 190 15.53 19.94 -6.04
C ILE A 190 16.81 19.66 -6.81
N ASP A 191 17.91 20.30 -6.39
CA ASP A 191 19.23 20.18 -7.01
C ASP A 191 19.21 20.39 -8.54
N GLY A 192 18.47 21.39 -9.00
CA GLY A 192 18.32 21.74 -10.41
C GLY A 192 17.46 20.77 -11.24
N ARG A 193 16.76 19.83 -10.59
CA ARG A 193 15.86 18.87 -11.24
C ARG A 193 14.43 19.09 -10.80
N ARG A 194 13.50 19.09 -11.76
CA ARG A 194 12.06 19.23 -11.51
C ARG A 194 11.41 17.89 -11.19
N PHE A 195 10.50 17.90 -10.22
CA PHE A 195 9.70 16.76 -9.79
C PHE A 195 8.23 17.18 -9.65
N LEU A 196 7.31 16.29 -9.97
CA LEU A 196 5.89 16.42 -9.65
C LEU A 196 5.66 15.98 -8.20
N VAL A 197 4.74 16.66 -7.52
CA VAL A 197 4.20 16.24 -6.22
C VAL A 197 2.96 15.40 -6.46
N GLU A 198 3.03 14.12 -6.12
CA GLU A 198 1.94 13.16 -6.28
C GLU A 198 1.35 12.80 -4.92
N LEU A 199 0.02 12.93 -4.79
CA LEU A 199 -0.65 12.75 -3.51
C LEU A 199 -0.92 11.27 -3.19
N PRO A 200 -0.87 10.88 -1.91
CA PRO A 200 -1.13 9.52 -1.48
C PRO A 200 -2.50 9.00 -1.90
N LEU A 201 -2.61 7.70 -2.15
CA LEU A 201 -3.87 7.01 -2.38
C LEU A 201 -4.16 6.06 -1.21
N ARG A 202 -5.36 6.17 -0.65
CA ARG A 202 -5.96 5.20 0.28
C ARG A 202 -7.32 4.75 -0.26
N ALA A 203 -7.83 3.65 0.28
CA ALA A 203 -9.15 3.12 -0.03
C ALA A 203 -9.85 2.60 1.22
N ASP A 204 -11.17 2.49 1.17
CA ASP A 204 -11.96 1.89 2.24
C ASP A 204 -11.61 0.41 2.37
N PHE A 205 -11.51 -0.30 1.23
CA PHE A 205 -11.17 -1.72 1.20
C PHE A 205 -10.00 -2.03 0.26
N ALA A 206 -9.20 -3.03 0.62
CA ALA A 206 -8.28 -3.70 -0.29
C ALA A 206 -8.69 -5.17 -0.47
N LEU A 207 -8.90 -5.57 -1.72
CA LEU A 207 -9.21 -6.94 -2.13
C LEU A 207 -7.94 -7.54 -2.75
N ILE A 208 -7.31 -8.46 -2.04
CA ILE A 208 -5.99 -9.00 -2.42
C ILE A 208 -6.02 -10.52 -2.59
N ARG A 209 -5.05 -11.04 -3.35
CA ARG A 209 -4.87 -12.47 -3.58
C ARG A 209 -3.49 -12.97 -3.21
N GLY A 210 -3.42 -13.90 -2.26
CA GLY A 210 -2.22 -14.65 -1.89
C GLY A 210 -2.15 -16.03 -2.55
N LYS A 211 -0.97 -16.64 -2.49
CA LYS A 211 -0.78 -18.07 -2.80
C LYS A 211 -1.23 -18.89 -1.59
N ARG A 212 -0.57 -18.71 -0.45
CA ARG A 212 -0.96 -19.28 0.84
C ARG A 212 -1.31 -18.16 1.81
N CYS A 213 -2.25 -18.45 2.71
CA CYS A 213 -2.54 -17.63 3.87
C CYS A 213 -2.53 -18.50 5.12
N ASP A 214 -1.82 -18.12 6.17
CA ASP A 214 -1.94 -18.84 7.44
C ASP A 214 -3.17 -18.36 8.26
N HIS A 215 -3.53 -19.07 9.33
CA HIS A 215 -4.68 -18.69 10.16
C HIS A 215 -4.54 -17.33 10.87
N LYS A 216 -3.35 -16.71 10.88
CA LYS A 216 -3.11 -15.36 11.39
C LYS A 216 -3.20 -14.28 10.31
N GLY A 217 -3.39 -14.66 9.05
CA GLY A 217 -3.45 -13.75 7.91
C GLY A 217 -2.11 -13.51 7.22
N ASN A 218 -1.02 -14.19 7.59
CA ASN A 218 0.26 -14.02 6.90
C ASN A 218 0.15 -14.58 5.48
N LEU A 219 0.62 -13.83 4.48
CA LEU A 219 0.51 -14.22 3.07
C LEU A 219 1.89 -14.34 2.40
N ASP A 220 2.02 -15.36 1.56
CA ASP A 220 3.04 -15.43 0.51
C ASP A 220 2.36 -15.34 -0.88
N TYR A 221 3.17 -15.12 -1.91
CA TYR A 221 2.69 -14.95 -3.28
C TYR A 221 3.44 -15.85 -4.25
N SER A 222 2.80 -16.15 -5.38
CA SER A 222 3.44 -16.91 -6.45
C SER A 222 3.95 -15.96 -7.53
N LEU A 223 5.27 -15.88 -7.70
CA LEU A 223 5.92 -15.20 -8.82
C LEU A 223 5.33 -13.79 -9.07
N THR A 224 4.88 -13.52 -10.29
CA THR A 224 4.33 -12.23 -10.74
C THR A 224 2.88 -11.97 -10.31
N ALA A 225 2.19 -12.96 -9.73
CA ALA A 225 0.88 -12.75 -9.10
C ALA A 225 0.97 -11.91 -7.81
N ARG A 226 2.20 -11.63 -7.32
CA ARG A 226 2.44 -10.71 -6.21
C ARG A 226 2.02 -9.28 -6.54
N ASN A 227 2.57 -8.70 -7.61
CA ASN A 227 2.29 -7.35 -8.13
C ASN A 227 1.83 -6.32 -7.07
N PHE A 228 0.63 -5.76 -7.20
CA PHE A 228 0.08 -4.70 -6.33
C PHE A 228 -0.54 -5.23 -5.03
N ASN A 229 -0.76 -6.54 -4.90
CA ASN A 229 -1.40 -7.13 -3.71
C ASN A 229 -0.77 -6.70 -2.38
N PRO A 230 0.55 -6.90 -2.14
CA PRO A 230 1.14 -6.53 -0.84
C PRO A 230 1.16 -5.03 -0.60
N LEU A 231 1.20 -4.23 -1.67
CA LEU A 231 1.24 -2.78 -1.60
C LEU A 231 -0.12 -2.22 -1.19
N MET A 232 -1.19 -2.71 -1.83
CA MET A 232 -2.56 -2.32 -1.53
C MET A 232 -3.02 -2.78 -0.14
N ALA A 233 -2.52 -3.93 0.33
CA ALA A 233 -2.79 -4.42 1.68
C ALA A 233 -2.36 -3.45 2.79
N LEU A 234 -1.45 -2.51 2.52
CA LEU A 234 -1.00 -1.52 3.50
C LEU A 234 -1.79 -0.22 3.45
N ALA A 235 -2.56 0.01 2.38
CA ALA A 235 -3.11 1.32 2.03
C ALA A 235 -4.65 1.39 2.09
N ALA A 236 -5.29 0.42 2.73
CA ALA A 236 -6.73 0.41 2.95
C ALA A 236 -7.09 0.36 4.44
N ASP A 237 -8.33 0.71 4.75
CA ASP A 237 -8.87 0.66 6.11
C ASP A 237 -9.36 -0.75 6.49
N THR A 238 -9.82 -1.53 5.51
CA THR A 238 -10.15 -2.96 5.68
C THR A 238 -9.55 -3.81 4.56
N VAL A 239 -8.85 -4.89 4.91
CA VAL A 239 -8.17 -5.78 3.97
C VAL A 239 -8.83 -7.15 3.95
N ILE A 240 -9.31 -7.55 2.79
CA ILE A 240 -9.93 -8.84 2.53
C ILE A 240 -9.02 -9.63 1.59
N ALA A 241 -8.47 -10.72 2.11
CA ALA A 241 -7.56 -11.60 1.37
C ALA A 241 -8.27 -12.87 0.87
N GLU A 242 -8.11 -13.18 -0.41
CA GLU A 242 -8.37 -14.51 -0.96
C GLU A 242 -7.04 -15.26 -1.11
N ALA A 243 -6.97 -16.54 -0.72
CA ALA A 243 -5.78 -17.35 -0.93
C ALA A 243 -6.09 -18.65 -1.68
N ALA A 244 -5.11 -19.16 -2.44
CA ALA A 244 -5.25 -20.44 -3.11
C ALA A 244 -5.30 -21.60 -2.09
N SER A 245 -4.55 -21.49 -0.99
CA SER A 245 -4.66 -22.39 0.16
C SER A 245 -4.58 -21.63 1.49
N ILE A 246 -5.38 -22.09 2.46
CA ILE A 246 -5.30 -21.66 3.84
C ILE A 246 -4.55 -22.76 4.61
N VAL A 247 -3.52 -22.39 5.36
CA VAL A 247 -2.59 -23.33 6.01
C VAL A 247 -2.45 -23.05 7.51
N PRO A 248 -2.04 -24.05 8.32
CA PRO A 248 -1.69 -23.81 9.72
C PRO A 248 -0.55 -22.79 9.87
N VAL A 249 -0.56 -22.07 10.99
CA VAL A 249 0.54 -21.17 11.38
C VAL A 249 1.85 -21.96 11.45
N GLY A 250 2.92 -21.39 10.89
CA GLY A 250 4.25 -22.00 10.81
C GLY A 250 4.53 -22.76 9.51
N VAL A 251 3.52 -23.04 8.68
CA VAL A 251 3.71 -23.61 7.34
C VAL A 251 4.31 -22.61 6.36
N ILE A 252 4.03 -21.32 6.55
CA ILE A 252 4.72 -20.23 5.85
C ILE A 252 5.93 -19.85 6.71
N PRO A 253 7.17 -20.08 6.25
CA PRO A 253 8.36 -19.63 6.97
C PRO A 253 8.32 -18.11 7.19
N PRO A 254 8.77 -17.59 8.35
CA PRO A 254 8.75 -16.16 8.63
C PRO A 254 9.41 -15.30 7.53
N ASP A 255 10.53 -15.77 6.96
CA ASP A 255 11.25 -15.07 5.88
C ASP A 255 10.51 -15.07 4.53
N GLU A 256 9.53 -15.96 4.34
CA GLU A 256 8.70 -16.01 3.13
C GLU A 256 7.43 -15.14 3.25
N VAL A 257 7.11 -14.65 4.45
CA VAL A 257 5.95 -13.79 4.68
C VAL A 257 6.15 -12.46 3.95
N SER A 258 5.37 -12.25 2.90
CA SER A 258 5.44 -11.04 2.08
C SER A 258 4.42 -9.97 2.52
N THR A 259 3.28 -10.39 3.07
CA THR A 259 2.33 -9.50 3.74
C THR A 259 2.10 -10.03 5.15
N PRO A 260 2.54 -9.30 6.18
CA PRO A 260 2.30 -9.69 7.57
C PRO A 260 0.80 -9.71 7.88
N GLY A 261 0.34 -10.72 8.61
CA GLY A 261 -1.08 -10.90 8.90
C GLY A 261 -1.70 -9.79 9.74
N VAL A 262 -0.90 -8.93 10.38
CA VAL A 262 -1.41 -7.80 11.17
C VAL A 262 -2.23 -6.81 10.34
N VAL A 263 -1.93 -6.66 9.04
CA VAL A 263 -2.66 -5.74 8.15
C VAL A 263 -3.81 -6.41 7.39
N VAL A 264 -4.01 -7.72 7.59
CA VAL A 264 -5.11 -8.46 6.93
C VAL A 264 -6.25 -8.57 7.93
N ASP A 265 -7.43 -8.07 7.63
CA ASP A 265 -8.57 -8.16 8.56
C ASP A 265 -9.34 -9.46 8.38
N TYR A 266 -9.58 -9.84 7.12
CA TYR A 266 -10.40 -10.99 6.78
C TYR A 266 -9.74 -11.87 5.72
N VAL A 267 -9.93 -13.18 5.85
CA VAL A 267 -9.48 -14.22 4.92
C VAL A 267 -10.68 -14.99 4.42
N VAL A 268 -10.94 -14.92 3.11
CA VAL A 268 -12.07 -15.59 2.47
C VAL A 268 -11.85 -17.10 2.51
N GLN A 269 -12.78 -17.81 3.15
CA GLN A 269 -12.75 -19.26 3.23
C GLN A 269 -13.12 -19.91 1.89
N ARG A 270 -12.58 -21.11 1.65
CA ARG A 270 -13.07 -22.01 0.61
C ARG A 270 -14.16 -22.88 1.24
N ASN A 271 -15.37 -22.80 0.70
CA ASN A 271 -16.46 -23.73 1.00
C ASN A 271 -16.14 -25.11 0.42
#